data_AF-A0A1I3P109-F1
#
_entry.id   AF-A0A1I3P109-F1
#
_cell.length_a   1.000
_cell.length_b   1.000
_cell.length_c   1.000
_cell.angle_alpha   90.00
_cell.angle_beta   90.00
_cell.angle_gamma   90.00
#
_symmetry.space_group_name_H-M   'P 1'
#
loop_
_entity.id
_entity.type
_entity.pdbx_description
1 polymer ?
#
loop_
_entity_poly.entity_id
_entity_poly.type
_entity_poly.pdbx_seq_one_letter_code
_entity_poly.pdbx_strand_id
1 'polypeptide(L)'
;MQALRAIPSLAWVPLFILWLGIFETSKIALIAVGVFFPVYLGVMGAILSVDRKIFEVGRVFRLSGPAMIRRILLPAVLPAYVVSLRVGLGLGWMFVVAAELIGASEGLGYLLLDGQQLGKPAQIMAAIVIFAILGKLTDWLIEVAAAPFLRWQDAFGRTNGA
;
A
#
# COMPACT_ATOMS: atom_id res chain seq x y z
N MET A 1 13.57 20.66 8.57
CA MET A 1 12.98 19.29 8.64
C MET A 1 11.82 19.08 7.64
N GLN A 2 11.87 19.68 6.44
CA GLN A 2 10.92 19.37 5.34
C GLN A 2 11.64 18.71 4.13
N ALA A 3 12.95 18.92 3.99
CA ALA A 3 13.76 18.40 2.88
C ALA A 3 13.86 16.87 2.81
N LEU A 4 13.97 16.16 3.95
CA LEU A 4 13.98 14.68 3.95
C LEU A 4 12.65 14.06 3.52
N ARG A 5 11.53 14.79 3.66
CA ARG A 5 10.20 14.34 3.21
C ARG A 5 10.00 14.46 1.70
N ALA A 6 10.83 15.25 1.03
CA ALA A 6 10.66 15.62 -0.37
C ALA A 6 11.65 14.93 -1.31
N ILE A 7 12.56 14.08 -0.81
CA ILE A 7 13.33 13.21 -1.69
C ILE A 7 12.32 12.22 -2.28
N PRO A 8 12.08 12.22 -3.60
CA PRO A 8 11.22 11.23 -4.22
C PRO A 8 11.75 9.87 -3.80
N SER A 9 10.91 9.04 -3.20
CA SER A 9 11.25 7.67 -2.83
C SER A 9 11.81 6.87 -4.02
N LEU A 10 11.48 7.29 -5.25
CA LEU A 10 12.05 6.84 -6.53
C LEU A 10 13.56 7.15 -6.70
N ALA A 11 14.09 8.21 -6.10
CA ALA A 11 15.51 8.57 -6.20
C ALA A 11 16.44 7.51 -5.56
N TRP A 12 15.88 6.64 -4.72
CA TRP A 12 16.62 5.55 -4.09
C TRP A 12 16.77 4.32 -5.00
N VAL A 13 16.00 4.21 -6.09
CA VAL A 13 16.00 3.02 -6.98
C VAL A 13 17.40 2.60 -7.40
N PRO A 14 18.28 3.50 -7.92
CA PRO A 14 19.62 3.09 -8.36
C PRO A 14 20.52 2.63 -7.21
N LEU A 15 20.35 3.19 -6.02
CA LEU A 15 21.12 2.79 -4.83
C LEU A 15 20.73 1.39 -4.36
N PHE A 16 19.43 1.08 -4.35
CA PHE A 16 18.95 -0.27 -4.01
C PHE A 16 19.45 -1.32 -5.00
N ILE A 17 19.45 -1.00 -6.29
CA ILE A 17 20.01 -1.87 -7.34
C ILE A 17 21.53 -2.06 -7.14
N LEU A 18 22.25 -0.98 -6.80
CA LEU A 18 23.71 -1.05 -6.58
C LEU A 18 24.07 -1.88 -5.34
N TRP A 19 23.32 -1.74 -4.25
CA TRP A 19 23.61 -2.46 -3.00
C TRP A 19 23.12 -3.91 -2.98
N LEU A 20 21.92 -4.16 -3.51
CA LEU A 20 21.26 -5.48 -3.42
C LEU A 20 21.29 -6.25 -4.74
N GLY A 21 21.83 -5.65 -5.80
CA GLY A 21 21.87 -6.21 -7.15
C GLY A 21 20.60 -6.00 -7.95
N ILE A 22 20.61 -6.55 -9.16
CA ILE A 22 19.56 -6.39 -10.20
C ILE A 22 18.42 -7.42 -10.02
N PHE A 23 18.48 -8.21 -8.95
CA PHE A 23 17.55 -9.31 -8.68
C PHE A 23 16.25 -8.86 -8.01
N GLU A 24 15.33 -9.80 -7.77
CA GLU A 24 14.05 -9.57 -7.11
C GLU A 24 14.16 -8.93 -5.72
N THR A 25 15.24 -9.21 -4.98
CA THR A 25 15.46 -8.67 -3.64
C THR A 25 15.52 -7.14 -3.62
N SER A 26 16.14 -6.50 -4.62
CA SER A 26 16.23 -5.04 -4.66
C SER A 26 14.89 -4.38 -4.94
N LYS A 27 14.09 -4.98 -5.85
CA LYS A 27 12.72 -4.55 -6.15
C LYS A 27 11.85 -4.63 -4.89
N ILE A 28 11.87 -5.76 -4.20
CA ILE A 28 11.08 -5.97 -2.97
C ILE A 28 11.48 -4.97 -1.89
N ALA A 29 12.78 -4.78 -1.65
CA ALA A 29 13.27 -3.85 -0.65
C ALA A 29 12.86 -2.40 -0.95
N LEU A 30 12.96 -1.98 -2.21
CA LEU A 30 12.53 -0.66 -2.65
C LEU A 30 11.03 -0.44 -2.40
N ILE A 31 10.20 -1.39 -2.83
CA ILE A 31 8.74 -1.32 -2.65
C ILE A 31 8.40 -1.28 -1.15
N ALA A 32 9.03 -2.14 -0.35
CA ALA A 32 8.81 -2.21 1.09
C ALA A 32 9.11 -0.87 1.77
N VAL A 33 10.28 -0.28 1.50
CA VAL A 33 10.66 1.02 2.08
C VAL A 33 9.76 2.15 1.57
N GLY A 34 9.42 2.14 0.28
CA GLY A 34 8.56 3.15 -0.35
C GLY A 34 7.13 3.16 0.19
N VAL A 35 6.60 1.99 0.53
CA VAL A 35 5.23 1.81 1.04
C VAL A 35 5.17 1.90 2.58
N PHE A 36 6.26 1.56 3.27
CA PHE A 36 6.30 1.53 4.74
C PHE A 36 5.91 2.86 5.37
N PHE A 37 6.51 3.98 4.94
CA PHE A 37 6.25 5.28 5.57
C PHE A 37 4.81 5.78 5.38
N PRO A 38 4.24 5.80 4.15
CA PRO A 38 2.84 6.17 3.96
C PRO A 38 1.86 5.33 4.79
N VAL A 39 2.06 4.00 4.82
CA VAL A 39 1.19 3.09 5.58
C VAL A 39 1.33 3.35 7.07
N TYR A 40 2.57 3.42 7.58
CA TYR A 40 2.85 3.69 8.99
C TYR A 40 2.24 5.01 9.45
N LEU A 41 2.43 6.09 8.67
CA LEU A 41 1.89 7.40 9.01
C LEU A 41 0.37 7.44 8.94
N GLY A 42 -0.25 6.76 7.96
CA GLY A 42 -1.71 6.65 7.86
C GLY A 42 -2.31 5.94 9.08
N VAL A 43 -1.71 4.83 9.50
CA VAL A 43 -2.15 4.07 10.68
C VAL A 43 -1.91 4.84 11.97
N MET A 44 -0.76 5.50 12.11
CA MET A 44 -0.46 6.34 13.27
C MET A 44 -1.45 7.50 13.38
N GLY A 45 -1.74 8.17 12.26
CA GLY A 45 -2.75 9.23 12.19
C GLY A 45 -4.13 8.72 12.63
N ALA A 46 -4.51 7.51 12.20
CA ALA A 46 -5.75 6.88 12.61
C ALA A 46 -5.79 6.60 14.13
N ILE A 47 -4.72 6.06 14.71
CA ILE A 47 -4.60 5.84 16.16
C ILE A 47 -4.78 7.14 16.93
N LEU A 48 -4.12 8.22 16.49
CA LEU A 48 -4.19 9.53 17.13
C LEU A 48 -5.55 10.22 16.95
N SER A 49 -6.32 9.85 15.93
CA SER A 49 -7.65 10.40 15.67
C SER A 49 -8.77 9.77 16.50
N VAL A 50 -8.50 8.65 17.21
CA VAL A 50 -9.50 7.98 18.05
C VAL A 50 -9.89 8.87 19.22
N ASP A 51 -11.19 9.17 19.35
CA ASP A 51 -11.72 10.00 20.43
C ASP A 51 -11.37 9.40 21.80
N ARG A 52 -10.83 10.25 22.68
CA ARG A 52 -10.51 9.91 24.07
C ARG A 52 -11.71 9.36 24.84
N LYS A 53 -12.94 9.72 24.47
CA LYS A 53 -14.18 9.17 25.04
C LYS A 53 -14.26 7.66 24.90
N ILE A 54 -13.78 7.08 23.80
CA ILE A 54 -13.82 5.63 23.59
C ILE A 54 -12.93 4.91 24.63
N PHE A 55 -11.78 5.51 24.97
CA PHE A 55 -10.92 5.01 26.05
C PHE A 55 -11.49 5.24 27.45
N GLU A 56 -12.30 6.29 27.66
CA GLU A 56 -13.01 6.51 28.93
C GLU A 56 -14.04 5.41 29.19
N VAL A 57 -14.79 5.00 28.16
CA VAL A 57 -15.70 3.85 28.27
C VAL A 57 -14.93 2.59 28.70
N GLY A 58 -13.81 2.29 28.04
CA GLY A 58 -12.99 1.14 28.43
C GLY A 58 -12.47 1.19 29.88
N ARG A 59 -12.18 2.39 30.40
CA ARG A 59 -11.79 2.60 31.80
C ARG A 59 -12.95 2.39 32.77
N VAL A 60 -14.16 2.83 32.42
CA VAL A 60 -15.38 2.57 33.23
C VAL A 60 -15.63 1.07 33.35
N PHE A 61 -15.41 0.31 32.28
CA PHE A 61 -15.49 -1.16 32.29
C PHE A 61 -14.26 -1.87 32.90
N ARG A 62 -13.31 -1.12 33.50
CA ARG A 62 -12.09 -1.64 34.13
C ARG A 62 -11.28 -2.57 33.22
N LEU A 63 -11.25 -2.29 31.92
CA LEU A 63 -10.44 -3.07 30.98
C LEU A 63 -8.95 -2.90 31.28
N SER A 64 -8.21 -4.01 31.28
CA SER A 64 -6.74 -3.98 31.33
C SER A 64 -6.14 -3.42 30.04
N GLY A 65 -4.89 -2.95 30.07
CA GLY A 65 -4.21 -2.39 28.88
C GLY A 65 -4.31 -3.26 27.61
N PRO A 66 -3.98 -4.56 27.68
CA PRO A 66 -4.13 -5.47 26.54
C PRO A 66 -5.58 -5.65 26.08
N ALA A 67 -6.55 -5.63 27.01
CA ALA A 67 -7.97 -5.74 26.69
C ALA A 67 -8.49 -4.47 26.00
N MET A 68 -8.03 -3.29 26.43
CA MET A 68 -8.30 -2.00 25.78
C MET A 68 -7.79 -2.01 24.33
N ILE A 69 -6.57 -2.47 24.09
CA ILE A 69 -6.00 -2.52 22.74
C ILE A 69 -6.83 -3.46 21.85
N ARG A 70 -7.09 -4.69 22.29
CA ARG A 70 -7.75 -5.69 21.46
C ARG A 70 -9.24 -5.43 21.21
N ARG A 71 -9.96 -4.89 22.21
CA ARG A 71 -11.43 -4.72 22.13
C ARG A 71 -11.87 -3.36 21.67
N ILE A 72 -11.02 -2.33 21.81
CA ILE A 72 -11.38 -0.95 21.52
C ILE A 72 -10.48 -0.36 20.43
N LEU A 73 -9.17 -0.34 20.66
CA LEU A 73 -8.25 0.35 19.75
C LEU A 73 -8.14 -0.36 18.40
N LEU A 74 -7.92 -1.68 18.41
CA LEU A 74 -7.72 -2.48 17.21
C LEU A 74 -8.96 -2.41 16.29
N PRO A 75 -10.20 -2.62 16.76
CA PRO A 75 -11.39 -2.44 15.92
C PRO A 75 -11.56 -0.98 15.46
N ALA A 76 -11.30 0.02 16.31
CA ALA A 76 -11.47 1.41 15.93
C ALA A 76 -10.53 1.84 14.78
N VAL A 77 -9.31 1.30 14.74
CA VAL A 77 -8.28 1.67 13.75
C VAL A 77 -8.32 0.79 12.51
N LEU A 78 -8.91 -0.41 12.59
CA LEU A 78 -8.89 -1.38 11.49
C LEU A 78 -9.40 -0.84 10.13
N PRO A 79 -10.48 -0.05 10.06
CA PRO A 79 -10.94 0.51 8.79
C PRO A 79 -9.90 1.44 8.17
N ALA A 80 -9.32 2.32 8.97
CA ALA A 80 -8.29 3.24 8.53
C ALA A 80 -6.97 2.53 8.19
N TYR A 81 -6.68 1.41 8.86
CA TYR A 81 -5.57 0.53 8.51
C TYR A 81 -5.75 -0.04 7.10
N VAL A 82 -6.93 -0.55 6.77
CA VAL A 82 -7.24 -1.09 5.43
C VAL A 82 -7.14 0.00 4.36
N VAL A 83 -7.65 1.20 4.63
CA VAL A 83 -7.51 2.35 3.72
C VAL A 83 -6.04 2.70 3.50
N SER A 84 -5.25 2.77 4.58
CA SER A 84 -3.82 3.07 4.51
C SER A 84 -3.07 2.00 3.70
N LEU A 85 -3.45 0.73 3.87
CA LEU A 85 -2.88 -0.38 3.11
C LEU A 85 -3.21 -0.29 1.62
N ARG A 86 -4.44 0.06 1.24
CA ARG A 86 -4.84 0.27 -0.17
C ARG A 86 -4.07 1.43 -0.82
N VAL A 87 -3.92 2.55 -0.10
CA VAL A 87 -3.08 3.67 -0.54
C VAL A 87 -1.63 3.21 -0.74
N GLY A 88 -1.10 2.45 0.22
CA GLY A 88 0.22 1.85 0.14
C GLY A 88 0.37 0.92 -1.07
N LEU A 89 -0.65 0.13 -1.39
CA LEU A 89 -0.64 -0.80 -2.52
C LEU A 89 -0.61 -0.07 -3.86
N GLY A 90 -1.35 1.03 -4.00
CA GLY A 90 -1.28 1.90 -5.17
C GLY A 90 0.12 2.48 -5.38
N LEU A 91 0.77 2.97 -4.31
CA LEU A 91 2.16 3.40 -4.37
C LEU A 91 3.12 2.25 -4.68
N GLY A 92 2.86 1.06 -4.12
CA GLY A 92 3.64 -0.15 -4.36
C GLY A 92 3.69 -0.51 -5.85
N TRP A 93 2.55 -0.44 -6.56
CA TRP A 93 2.51 -0.64 -8.01
C TRP A 93 3.34 0.39 -8.78
N MET A 94 3.34 1.66 -8.36
CA MET A 94 4.21 2.66 -8.97
C MET A 94 5.70 2.32 -8.79
N PHE A 95 6.08 1.78 -7.63
CA PHE A 95 7.45 1.31 -7.41
C PHE A 95 7.79 0.05 -8.20
N VAL A 96 6.88 -0.91 -8.33
CA VAL A 96 7.08 -2.12 -9.17
C VAL A 96 7.41 -1.68 -10.60
N VAL A 97 6.58 -0.81 -11.17
CA VAL A 97 6.79 -0.28 -12.53
C VAL A 97 8.14 0.40 -12.64
N ALA A 98 8.47 1.31 -11.72
CA ALA A 98 9.74 2.03 -11.76
C ALA A 98 10.97 1.11 -11.62
N ALA A 99 10.89 0.11 -10.73
CA ALA A 99 11.96 -0.86 -10.51
C ALA A 99 12.19 -1.74 -11.74
N GLU A 100 11.11 -2.22 -12.37
CA GLU A 100 11.19 -3.04 -13.57
C GLU A 100 11.68 -2.25 -14.79
N LEU A 101 11.36 -0.95 -14.89
CA LEU A 101 11.85 -0.10 -15.97
C LEU A 101 13.37 0.16 -15.86
N ILE A 102 13.90 0.36 -14.67
CA ILE A 102 15.30 0.82 -14.53
C ILE A 102 16.31 -0.32 -14.56
N GLY A 103 15.92 -1.52 -14.11
CA GLY A 103 16.88 -2.58 -13.87
C GLY A 103 16.30 -3.98 -13.91
N ALA A 104 15.26 -4.25 -14.71
CA ALA A 104 14.85 -5.63 -14.94
C ALA A 104 15.12 -6.04 -16.39
N SER A 105 15.59 -7.28 -16.57
CA SER A 105 15.68 -7.94 -17.87
C SER A 105 14.44 -8.76 -18.21
N GLU A 106 13.49 -8.85 -17.27
CA GLU A 106 12.24 -9.59 -17.36
C GLU A 106 11.16 -8.85 -16.56
N GLY A 107 9.88 -9.06 -16.87
CA GLY A 107 8.75 -8.44 -16.18
C GLY A 107 7.88 -7.55 -17.07
N LEU A 108 6.76 -7.08 -16.54
CA LEU A 108 5.80 -6.28 -17.31
C LEU A 108 6.36 -4.88 -17.61
N GLY A 109 7.10 -4.28 -16.67
CA GLY A 109 7.79 -3.02 -16.88
C GLY A 109 8.87 -3.13 -17.97
N TYR A 110 9.58 -4.26 -18.03
CA TYR A 110 10.52 -4.55 -19.11
C TYR A 110 9.82 -4.58 -20.48
N LEU A 111 8.64 -5.22 -20.58
CA LEU A 111 7.88 -5.27 -21.85
C LEU A 111 7.44 -3.88 -22.35
N LEU A 112 7.27 -2.90 -21.46
CA LEU A 112 7.01 -1.51 -21.86
C LEU A 112 8.23 -0.91 -22.56
N LEU A 113 9.43 -1.11 -22.02
CA LEU A 113 10.67 -0.60 -22.61
C LEU A 113 11.04 -1.33 -23.89
N ASP A 114 10.93 -2.66 -23.91
CA ASP A 114 11.16 -3.45 -25.11
C ASP A 114 10.19 -3.04 -26.23
N GLY A 115 8.90 -2.88 -25.90
CA GLY A 115 7.89 -2.38 -26.82
C GLY A 115 8.19 -0.96 -27.32
N GLN A 116 8.70 -0.09 -26.45
CA GLN A 116 9.12 1.26 -26.83
C GLN A 116 10.33 1.24 -27.77
N GLN A 117 11.37 0.47 -27.46
CA GLN A 117 12.60 0.37 -28.25
C GLN A 117 12.35 -0.25 -29.62
N LEU A 118 11.46 -1.24 -29.70
CA LEU A 118 11.10 -1.94 -30.94
C LEU A 118 9.98 -1.26 -31.72
N GLY A 119 9.42 -0.15 -31.21
CA GLY A 119 8.31 0.55 -31.86
C GLY A 119 7.03 -0.28 -31.97
N LYS A 120 6.75 -1.15 -31.00
CA LYS A 120 5.58 -2.06 -30.94
C LYS A 120 4.50 -1.54 -29.98
N PRO A 121 3.61 -0.61 -30.41
CA PRO A 121 2.60 -0.04 -29.53
C PRO A 121 1.61 -1.09 -28.99
N ALA A 122 1.32 -2.14 -29.75
CA ALA A 122 0.45 -3.23 -29.31
C ALA A 122 0.99 -3.96 -28.05
N GLN A 123 2.31 -4.14 -27.97
CA GLN A 123 2.97 -4.76 -26.80
C GLN A 123 2.89 -3.84 -25.57
N ILE A 124 3.13 -2.54 -25.76
CA ILE A 124 3.01 -1.54 -24.69
C ILE A 124 1.58 -1.51 -24.14
N MET A 125 0.58 -1.48 -25.03
CA MET A 125 -0.82 -1.50 -24.63
C MET A 125 -1.19 -2.77 -23.88
N ALA A 126 -0.75 -3.94 -24.34
CA ALA A 126 -0.98 -5.20 -23.65
C ALA A 126 -0.37 -5.21 -22.23
N ALA A 127 0.87 -4.74 -22.08
CA ALA A 127 1.53 -4.65 -20.77
C ALA A 127 0.79 -3.68 -19.82
N ILE A 128 0.34 -2.51 -20.31
CA ILE A 128 -0.46 -1.56 -19.51
C ILE A 128 -1.79 -2.19 -19.05
N VAL A 129 -2.49 -2.90 -19.94
CA VAL A 129 -3.76 -3.57 -19.59
C VAL A 129 -3.52 -4.63 -18.52
N ILE A 130 -2.46 -5.44 -18.64
CA ILE A 130 -2.12 -6.45 -17.63
C ILE A 130 -1.78 -5.79 -16.29
N PHE A 131 -1.01 -4.69 -16.29
CA PHE A 131 -0.75 -3.91 -15.07
C PHE A 131 -2.05 -3.40 -14.43
N ALA A 132 -2.97 -2.87 -15.22
CA ALA A 132 -4.26 -2.40 -14.71
C ALA A 132 -5.08 -3.53 -14.09
N ILE A 133 -5.11 -4.70 -14.73
CA ILE A 133 -5.82 -5.89 -14.23
C ILE A 133 -5.20 -6.38 -12.92
N LEU A 134 -3.88 -6.55 -12.86
CA LEU A 134 -3.19 -7.02 -11.64
C LEU A 134 -3.28 -6.00 -10.51
N GLY A 135 -3.16 -4.71 -10.85
CA GLY A 135 -3.39 -3.61 -9.92
C GLY A 135 -4.78 -3.66 -9.30
N LYS A 136 -5.80 -3.82 -10.15
CA LYS A 136 -7.18 -3.90 -9.66
C LYS A 136 -7.46 -5.19 -8.89
N LEU A 137 -6.89 -6.31 -9.33
CA LEU A 137 -7.04 -7.61 -8.68
C LEU A 137 -6.45 -7.59 -7.26
N THR A 138 -5.26 -7.03 -7.09
CA THR A 138 -4.61 -6.92 -5.78
C THR A 138 -5.37 -5.98 -4.83
N ASP A 139 -5.88 -4.85 -5.32
CA ASP A 139 -6.76 -3.97 -4.56
C ASP A 139 -8.06 -4.68 -4.12
N TRP A 140 -8.69 -5.42 -5.05
CA TRP A 140 -9.90 -6.20 -4.77
C TRP A 140 -9.66 -7.31 -3.74
N LEU A 141 -8.52 -8.01 -3.83
CA LEU A 141 -8.15 -9.04 -2.85
C LEU A 141 -8.04 -8.47 -1.43
N ILE A 142 -7.49 -7.26 -1.28
CA ILE A 142 -7.46 -6.60 0.03
C ILE A 142 -8.87 -6.28 0.53
N GLU A 143 -9.72 -5.78 -0.34
CA GLU A 143 -11.09 -5.44 0.03
C GLU A 143 -11.88 -6.66 0.51
N VAL A 144 -11.80 -7.77 -0.23
CA VAL A 144 -12.46 -9.04 0.16
C VAL A 144 -11.85 -9.64 1.42
N ALA A 145 -10.51 -9.59 1.56
CA ALA A 145 -9.84 -10.09 2.76
C ALA A 145 -10.17 -9.24 4.01
N ALA A 146 -10.40 -7.94 3.84
CA ALA A 146 -10.77 -7.02 4.91
C ALA A 146 -12.27 -7.09 5.26
N ALA A 147 -13.13 -7.49 4.32
CA ALA A 147 -14.58 -7.46 4.49
C ALA A 147 -15.09 -8.19 5.75
N PRO A 148 -14.63 -9.40 6.12
CA PRO A 148 -15.05 -10.08 7.35
C PRO A 148 -14.75 -9.27 8.61
N PHE A 149 -13.66 -8.52 8.59
CA PHE A 149 -13.22 -7.69 9.70
C PHE A 149 -13.81 -6.28 9.67
N LEU A 150 -14.64 -5.90 8.69
CA LEU A 150 -15.25 -4.57 8.65
C LEU A 150 -16.77 -4.62 8.73
N ARG A 151 -17.36 -5.81 8.91
CA ARG A 151 -18.82 -6.02 8.90
C ARG A 151 -19.59 -5.24 9.97
N TRP A 152 -18.93 -4.82 11.06
CA TRP A 152 -19.59 -4.02 12.10
C TRP A 152 -19.74 -2.54 11.72
N GLN A 153 -19.04 -2.08 10.68
CA GLN A 153 -19.04 -0.68 10.29
C GLN A 153 -20.05 -0.46 9.16
N ASP A 154 -21.21 0.11 9.49
CA ASP A 154 -22.32 0.37 8.56
C ASP A 154 -21.91 1.23 7.34
N ALA A 155 -20.79 1.96 7.44
CA ALA A 155 -20.26 2.81 6.38
C ALA A 155 -19.69 2.04 5.17
N PHE A 156 -19.27 0.77 5.33
CA PHE A 156 -18.67 -0.01 4.23
C PHE A 156 -19.72 -0.61 3.28
N GLY A 157 -20.99 -0.64 3.69
CA GLY A 157 -22.09 -1.23 2.92
C GLY A 157 -22.80 -0.28 1.92
N ARG A 158 -22.50 1.03 1.92
CA ARG A 158 -23.28 2.03 1.16
C ARG A 158 -22.66 2.56 -0.13
N THR A 159 -21.43 2.19 -0.49
CA THR A 159 -20.77 2.70 -1.71
C THR A 159 -20.90 1.81 -2.96
N ASN A 160 -21.73 0.77 -2.92
CA ASN A 160 -22.04 -0.07 -4.11
C ASN A 160 -23.40 0.23 -4.75
N GLY A 161 -23.96 1.43 -4.54
CA GLY A 161 -25.26 1.80 -5.09
C GLY A 161 -25.39 3.31 -5.33
N ALA A 162 -24.68 3.82 -6.33
CA ALA A 162 -25.01 5.05 -7.05
C ALA A 162 -24.47 4.95 -8.49
#